data_AF-A0A7K3DLF8-F1
#
_entry.id   AF-A0A7K3DLF8-F1
#
_cell.length_a   1.000
_cell.length_b   1.000
_cell.length_c   1.000
_cell.angle_alpha   90.00
_cell.angle_beta   90.00
_cell.angle_gamma   90.00
#
_symmetry.space_group_name_H-M   'P 1'
#
loop_
_entity.id
_entity.type
_entity.pdbx_description
1 polymer ?
#
loop_
_entity_poly.entity_id
_entity_poly.type
_entity_poly.pdbx_seq_one_letter_code
_entity_poly.pdbx_strand_id
1 'polypeptide(L)'
;HLILVFYHKHTQFAGPGKTEKNVVGQPFFPVYVAKAGGFFFLVFGVVTVIAAIATVNPVWVYGPYRPDQVSTGAQPDWYLGFAEGLVRVMPGWEIAAGGHTLNLGILIPLVAFPLWLILIGVYPFVEAWITGDRRERHLLDRPRNRPVRTGLGVAWLTGFLVALAAGGNDLWATHFHLSVNAITWFARIALIAGPVLAFVVTKRICLGLQRRDRDKVEHGRETGRIRRLPHGEYVEIHEPLPQGERFRLTAHEQPKALAPPATQDGHGVRRRVGRTVRLRVALSRWMFGEGTQVPKAGTETPAHAPDDLPTRR
;
A
#
# COMPACT_ATOMS: atom_id res chain seq x y z
N HIS A 1 9.10 -19.42 10.52
CA HIS A 1 8.87 -18.61 9.31
C HIS A 1 9.59 -19.18 8.08
N LEU A 2 10.93 -19.26 8.05
CA LEU A 2 11.70 -19.67 6.85
C LEU A 2 11.34 -21.05 6.28
N ILE A 3 10.96 -22.01 7.12
CA ILE A 3 10.50 -23.34 6.69
C ILE A 3 9.31 -23.23 5.72
N LEU A 4 8.35 -22.35 5.99
CA LEU A 4 7.18 -22.15 5.13
C LEU A 4 7.59 -21.63 3.76
N VAL A 5 8.51 -20.67 3.72
CA VAL A 5 9.03 -20.08 2.48
C VAL A 5 9.81 -21.10 1.65
N PHE A 6 10.61 -21.93 2.30
CA PHE A 6 11.38 -22.98 1.64
C PHE A 6 10.49 -24.10 1.09
N TYR A 7 9.53 -24.55 1.90
CA TYR A 7 8.61 -25.64 1.56
C TYR A 7 7.59 -25.22 0.49
N HIS A 8 6.90 -24.10 0.69
CA HIS A 8 5.88 -23.59 -0.25
C HIS A 8 6.45 -22.85 -1.47
N LYS A 9 7.78 -22.70 -1.52
CA LYS A 9 8.52 -21.90 -2.50
C LYS A 9 8.22 -20.40 -2.42
N HIS A 10 9.15 -19.59 -2.93
CA HIS A 10 8.98 -18.15 -3.00
C HIS A 10 8.00 -17.74 -4.11
N THR A 11 7.21 -16.71 -3.83
CA THR A 11 6.38 -16.01 -4.83
C THR A 11 7.25 -15.25 -5.84
N GLN A 12 6.75 -15.04 -7.05
CA GLN A 12 7.47 -14.31 -8.11
C GLN A 12 6.56 -13.32 -8.86
N PHE A 13 7.12 -12.24 -9.40
CA PHE A 13 6.35 -11.38 -10.30
C PHE A 13 6.06 -12.08 -11.63
N ALA A 14 4.87 -11.82 -12.20
CA ALA A 14 4.52 -12.28 -13.54
C ALA A 14 5.53 -11.79 -14.59
N GLY A 15 5.86 -12.67 -15.53
CA GLY A 15 6.80 -12.41 -16.61
C GLY A 15 6.91 -13.60 -17.56
N PRO A 16 7.66 -13.47 -18.66
CA PRO A 16 7.81 -14.54 -19.65
C PRO A 16 8.28 -15.85 -19.01
N GLY A 17 7.59 -16.96 -19.30
CA GLY A 17 7.89 -18.29 -18.74
C GLY A 17 7.53 -18.49 -17.26
N LYS A 18 6.99 -17.47 -16.58
CA LYS A 18 6.58 -17.54 -15.17
C LYS A 18 5.09 -17.83 -15.06
N THR A 19 4.75 -18.92 -14.39
CA THR A 19 3.36 -19.36 -14.17
C THR A 19 3.11 -19.56 -12.67
N GLU A 20 1.85 -19.79 -12.30
CA GLU A 20 1.47 -20.11 -10.91
C GLU A 20 2.08 -21.43 -10.41
N LYS A 21 2.52 -22.31 -11.32
CA LYS A 21 2.99 -23.67 -10.99
C LYS A 21 4.50 -23.84 -11.07
N ASN A 22 5.25 -22.76 -11.31
CA ASN A 22 6.70 -22.82 -11.40
C ASN A 22 7.37 -21.68 -10.64
N VAL A 23 8.68 -21.81 -10.45
CA VAL A 23 9.54 -20.73 -9.97
C VAL A 23 10.70 -20.61 -10.93
N VAL A 24 10.84 -19.44 -11.54
CA VAL A 24 11.92 -19.16 -12.50
C VAL A 24 12.92 -18.24 -11.83
N GLY A 25 14.13 -18.74 -11.62
CA GLY A 25 15.19 -18.02 -10.95
C GLY A 25 16.52 -18.76 -10.99
N GLN A 26 17.50 -18.22 -10.27
CA GLN A 26 18.81 -18.83 -10.13
C GLN A 26 18.73 -20.01 -9.15
N PRO A 27 19.52 -21.08 -9.35
CA PRO A 27 19.54 -22.21 -8.43
C PRO A 27 20.00 -21.77 -7.04
N PHE A 28 19.51 -22.46 -6.01
CA PHE A 28 19.85 -22.16 -4.62
C PHE A 28 21.37 -22.21 -4.40
N PHE A 29 22.01 -23.28 -4.87
CA PHE A 29 23.46 -23.43 -4.87
C PHE A 29 23.98 -23.57 -6.31
N PRO A 30 25.11 -22.94 -6.67
CA PRO A 30 25.96 -22.08 -5.84
C PRO A 30 25.51 -20.60 -5.82
N VAL A 31 24.64 -20.20 -6.75
CA VAL A 31 24.44 -18.78 -7.08
C VAL A 31 23.73 -17.99 -5.99
N TYR A 32 22.59 -18.49 -5.50
CA TYR A 32 21.83 -17.75 -4.49
C TYR A 32 22.56 -17.72 -3.14
N VAL A 33 23.19 -18.82 -2.71
CA VAL A 33 24.00 -18.86 -1.49
C VAL A 33 25.13 -17.83 -1.54
N ALA A 34 25.87 -17.74 -2.64
CA ALA A 34 26.92 -16.74 -2.80
C ALA A 34 26.39 -15.30 -2.72
N LYS A 35 25.26 -15.01 -3.40
CA LYS A 35 24.61 -13.69 -3.34
C LYS A 35 24.07 -13.35 -1.95
N ALA A 36 23.40 -14.28 -1.30
CA ALA A 36 22.83 -14.09 0.03
C ALA A 36 23.94 -13.90 1.09
N GLY A 37 25.00 -14.70 1.02
CA GLY A 37 26.19 -14.55 1.86
C GLY A 37 26.91 -13.23 1.62
N GLY A 38 27.13 -12.85 0.36
CA GLY A 38 27.71 -11.55 0.01
C GLY A 38 26.86 -10.37 0.51
N PHE A 39 25.54 -10.45 0.36
CA PHE A 39 24.62 -9.43 0.89
C PHE A 39 24.63 -9.38 2.43
N PHE A 40 24.73 -10.53 3.10
CA PHE A 40 24.92 -10.59 4.55
C PHE A 40 26.18 -9.82 5.00
N PHE A 41 27.32 -10.07 4.35
CA PHE A 41 28.57 -9.35 4.69
C PHE A 41 28.49 -7.85 4.39
N LEU A 42 27.75 -7.45 3.35
CA LEU A 42 27.50 -6.04 3.07
C LEU A 42 26.68 -5.39 4.18
N VAL A 43 25.55 -6.00 4.59
CA VAL A 43 24.72 -5.50 5.68
C VAL A 43 25.51 -5.48 6.99
N PHE A 44 26.23 -6.55 7.30
CA PHE A 44 27.11 -6.63 8.47
C PHE A 44 28.16 -5.53 8.47
N GLY A 45 28.82 -5.28 7.33
CA GLY A 45 29.81 -4.22 7.18
C GLY A 45 29.20 -2.84 7.43
N VAL A 46 28.03 -2.55 6.85
CA VAL A 46 27.33 -1.28 7.09
C VAL A 46 26.95 -1.12 8.55
N VAL A 47 26.38 -2.15 9.19
CA VAL A 47 26.02 -2.12 10.62
C VAL A 47 27.25 -1.92 11.49
N THR A 48 28.35 -2.59 11.18
CA THR A 48 29.63 -2.45 11.90
C THR A 48 30.18 -1.03 11.78
N VAL A 49 30.17 -0.44 10.58
CA VAL A 49 30.61 0.94 10.36
C VAL A 49 29.75 1.91 11.16
N ILE A 50 28.42 1.77 11.11
CA ILE A 50 27.51 2.61 11.90
C ILE A 50 27.79 2.46 13.40
N ALA A 51 27.95 1.23 13.90
CA ALA A 51 28.25 0.98 15.31
C ALA A 51 29.62 1.54 15.75
N ALA A 52 30.58 1.63 14.83
CA ALA A 52 31.91 2.16 15.10
C ALA A 52 31.95 3.70 15.12
N ILE A 53 31.17 4.38 14.26
CA ILE A 53 31.22 5.84 14.12
C ILE A 53 30.11 6.58 14.85
N ALA A 54 28.97 5.94 15.10
CA ALA A 54 27.79 6.57 15.69
C ALA A 54 27.46 5.96 17.05
N THR A 55 27.37 6.81 18.07
CA THR A 55 26.88 6.41 19.38
C THR A 55 25.37 6.26 19.34
N VAL A 56 24.84 5.06 19.63
CA VAL A 56 23.39 4.76 19.53
C VAL A 56 22.67 5.00 20.85
N ASN A 57 23.17 4.46 21.96
CA ASN A 57 22.52 4.59 23.27
C ASN A 57 23.57 4.90 24.34
N PRO A 58 23.94 6.18 24.54
CA PRO A 58 24.96 6.58 25.51
C PRO A 58 24.43 6.53 26.94
N VAL A 59 24.15 5.32 27.45
CA VAL A 59 23.51 5.10 28.77
C VAL A 59 24.27 5.74 29.94
N TRP A 60 25.58 5.94 29.79
CA TRP A 60 26.43 6.62 30.77
C TRP A 60 26.12 8.12 30.91
N VAL A 61 25.48 8.77 29.93
CA VAL A 61 25.07 10.18 30.01
C VAL A 61 23.78 10.35 30.82
N TYR A 62 22.90 9.34 30.81
CA TYR A 62 21.60 9.40 31.50
C TYR A 62 21.69 9.02 32.99
N GLY A 63 22.65 8.16 33.35
CA GLY A 63 22.80 7.67 34.72
C GLY A 63 21.77 6.57 35.08
N PRO A 64 21.79 6.09 36.34
CA PRO A 64 20.85 5.08 36.81
C PRO A 64 19.43 5.63 36.89
N TYR A 65 18.44 4.76 36.62
CA TYR A 65 17.03 5.12 36.74
C TYR A 65 16.68 5.55 38.17
N ARG A 66 16.01 6.71 38.27
CA ARG A 66 15.52 7.28 39.51
C ARG A 66 14.09 7.79 39.29
N PRO A 67 13.10 7.37 40.09
CA PRO A 67 11.70 7.73 39.87
C PRO A 67 11.40 9.23 40.10
N ASP A 68 12.31 9.95 40.77
CA ASP A 68 12.25 11.38 41.04
C ASP A 68 12.95 12.25 39.96
N GLN A 69 13.49 11.64 38.89
CA GLN A 69 14.25 12.34 37.85
C GLN A 69 13.76 11.99 36.44
N VAL A 70 13.85 12.95 35.52
CA VAL A 70 13.47 12.77 34.11
C VAL A 70 14.48 13.46 33.20
N SER A 71 14.70 12.91 32.01
CA SER A 71 15.51 13.51 30.96
C SER A 71 14.65 14.34 29.99
N THR A 72 15.30 15.24 29.24
CA THR A 72 14.70 15.82 28.04
C THR A 72 14.77 14.81 26.89
N GLY A 73 13.79 14.84 25.97
CA GLY A 73 13.78 13.91 24.84
C GLY A 73 13.51 12.45 25.23
N ALA A 74 12.81 12.20 26.34
CA ALA A 74 12.39 10.87 26.75
C ALA A 74 11.40 10.29 25.72
N GLN A 75 11.94 9.57 24.73
CA GLN A 75 11.22 8.96 23.63
C GLN A 75 11.71 7.50 23.50
N PRO A 76 10.83 6.57 23.10
CA PRO A 76 11.26 5.23 22.78
C PRO A 76 12.02 5.21 21.45
N ASP A 77 12.67 4.09 21.15
CA ASP A 77 13.28 3.87 19.84
C ASP A 77 12.29 4.08 18.70
N TRP A 78 12.79 4.49 17.53
CA TRP A 78 11.97 4.90 16.38
C TRP A 78 10.89 3.89 15.97
N TYR A 79 11.10 2.58 16.17
CA TYR A 79 10.13 1.56 15.82
C TYR A 79 8.93 1.49 16.80
N LEU A 80 9.08 2.05 18.00
CA LEU A 80 8.01 2.28 18.99
C LEU A 80 7.57 3.76 19.06
N GLY A 81 8.29 4.68 18.42
CA GLY A 81 7.99 6.13 18.45
C GLY A 81 6.58 6.50 17.99
N PHE A 82 5.97 5.70 17.10
CA PHE A 82 4.58 5.94 16.70
C PHE A 82 3.56 5.67 17.82
N ALA A 83 3.85 4.74 18.74
CA ALA A 83 3.00 4.46 19.89
C ALA A 83 3.01 5.65 20.86
N GLU A 84 4.20 6.21 21.12
CA GLU A 84 4.36 7.45 21.86
C GLU A 84 3.62 8.61 21.18
N GLY A 85 3.75 8.72 19.85
CA GLY A 85 3.03 9.71 19.08
C GLY A 85 1.52 9.65 19.22
N LEU A 86 0.93 8.44 19.26
CA LEU A 86 -0.50 8.25 19.50
C LEU A 86 -0.93 8.79 20.87
N VAL A 87 -0.09 8.65 21.90
CA VAL A 87 -0.35 9.22 23.22
C VAL A 87 -0.25 10.76 23.16
N ARG A 88 0.80 11.30 22.55
CA ARG A 88 1.04 12.75 22.47
C ARG A 88 -0.04 13.51 21.69
N VAL A 89 -0.61 12.91 20.66
CA VAL A 89 -1.71 13.53 19.89
C VAL A 89 -3.05 13.39 20.57
N MET A 90 -3.22 12.50 21.56
CA MET A 90 -4.51 12.29 22.20
C MET A 90 -4.88 13.48 23.11
N PRO A 91 -6.11 14.02 23.02
CA PRO A 91 -6.60 14.96 24.03
C PRO A 91 -6.70 14.31 25.41
N GLY A 92 -6.45 15.09 26.47
CA GLY A 92 -6.61 14.65 27.87
C GLY A 92 -8.08 14.51 28.28
N TRP A 93 -8.83 13.65 27.59
CA TRP A 93 -10.22 13.37 27.92
C TRP A 93 -10.31 12.42 29.10
N GLU A 94 -11.18 12.76 30.04
CA GLU A 94 -11.44 11.96 31.23
C GLU A 94 -12.94 11.91 31.51
N ILE A 95 -13.41 10.76 32.00
CA ILE A 95 -14.77 10.59 32.49
C ILE A 95 -14.69 10.23 33.97
N ALA A 96 -15.16 11.11 34.84
CA ALA A 96 -15.32 10.81 36.26
C ALA A 96 -16.73 10.26 36.51
N ALA A 97 -16.83 9.02 36.98
CA ALA A 97 -18.10 8.35 37.27
C ALA A 97 -17.96 7.38 38.45
N GLY A 98 -18.91 7.44 39.39
CA GLY A 98 -18.99 6.48 40.51
C GLY A 98 -17.77 6.45 41.43
N GLY A 99 -17.06 7.57 41.60
CA GLY A 99 -15.82 7.64 42.40
C GLY A 99 -14.57 7.13 41.68
N HIS A 100 -14.67 6.76 40.40
CA HIS A 100 -13.55 6.35 39.56
C HIS A 100 -13.34 7.32 38.40
N THR A 101 -12.09 7.40 37.92
CA THR A 101 -11.72 8.18 36.74
C THR A 101 -11.32 7.25 35.61
N LEU A 102 -12.05 7.31 34.50
CA LEU A 102 -11.69 6.68 33.25
C LEU A 102 -10.87 7.67 32.41
N ASN A 103 -9.55 7.48 32.36
CA ASN A 103 -8.66 8.31 31.55
C ASN A 103 -8.67 7.83 30.09
N LEU A 104 -9.48 8.49 29.27
CA LEU A 104 -9.58 8.21 27.84
C LEU A 104 -8.33 8.65 27.08
N GLY A 105 -7.60 9.65 27.60
CA GLY A 105 -6.33 10.13 27.06
C GLY A 105 -5.27 9.03 26.92
N ILE A 106 -5.27 8.07 27.84
CA ILE A 106 -4.37 6.90 27.81
C ILE A 106 -5.06 5.69 27.18
N LEU A 107 -6.33 5.44 27.54
CA LEU A 107 -7.04 4.23 27.09
C LEU A 107 -7.20 4.17 25.57
N ILE A 108 -7.50 5.30 24.91
CA ILE A 108 -7.71 5.32 23.46
C ILE A 108 -6.42 4.95 22.71
N PRO A 109 -5.26 5.60 22.95
CA PRO A 109 -3.99 5.17 22.35
C PRO A 109 -3.62 3.72 22.66
N LEU A 110 -3.83 3.29 23.91
CA LEU A 110 -3.53 1.93 24.36
C LEU A 110 -4.33 0.86 23.60
N VAL A 111 -5.59 1.14 23.26
CA VAL A 111 -6.44 0.24 22.46
C VAL A 111 -6.22 0.42 20.96
N ALA A 112 -5.96 1.65 20.50
CA ALA A 112 -5.75 1.97 19.10
C ALA A 112 -4.48 1.31 18.55
N PHE A 113 -3.37 1.33 19.29
CA PHE A 113 -2.11 0.69 18.90
C PHE A 113 -2.26 -0.79 18.50
N PRO A 114 -2.74 -1.70 19.38
CA PRO A 114 -2.86 -3.11 19.02
C PRO A 114 -3.94 -3.35 17.97
N LEU A 115 -5.04 -2.58 18.01
CA LEU A 115 -6.10 -2.67 17.01
C LEU A 115 -5.54 -2.34 15.61
N TRP A 116 -4.68 -1.33 15.51
CA TRP A 116 -4.04 -0.95 14.25
C TRP A 116 -3.20 -2.10 13.68
N LEU A 117 -2.44 -2.80 14.53
CA LEU A 117 -1.65 -3.97 14.11
C LEU A 117 -2.54 -5.17 13.72
N ILE A 118 -3.61 -5.42 14.47
CA ILE A 118 -4.58 -6.48 14.17
C ILE A 118 -5.25 -6.25 12.82
N LEU A 119 -5.62 -5.00 12.50
CA LEU A 119 -6.24 -4.66 11.21
C LEU A 119 -5.32 -5.00 10.03
N ILE A 120 -4.01 -4.81 10.16
CA ILE A 120 -3.03 -5.22 9.14
C ILE A 120 -2.96 -6.75 9.05
N GLY A 121 -2.84 -7.43 10.19
CA GLY A 121 -2.72 -8.89 10.25
C GLY A 121 -3.94 -9.61 9.69
N VAL A 122 -5.14 -9.03 9.87
CA VAL A 122 -6.41 -9.59 9.43
C VAL A 122 -6.75 -9.17 7.98
N TYR A 123 -6.07 -8.17 7.42
CA TYR A 123 -6.32 -7.65 6.06
C TYR A 123 -6.39 -8.74 4.98
N PRO A 124 -5.49 -9.74 4.91
CA PRO A 124 -5.57 -10.79 3.88
C PRO A 124 -6.90 -11.57 3.92
N PHE A 125 -7.44 -11.83 5.11
CA PHE A 125 -8.71 -12.54 5.30
C PHE A 125 -9.90 -11.66 4.92
N VAL A 126 -9.82 -10.35 5.22
CA VAL A 126 -10.84 -9.37 4.82
C VAL A 126 -10.87 -9.22 3.30
N GLU A 127 -9.71 -9.08 2.64
CA GLU A 127 -9.64 -8.99 1.19
C GLU A 127 -10.12 -10.28 0.52
N ALA A 128 -9.75 -11.46 1.03
CA ALA A 128 -10.24 -12.76 0.54
C ALA A 128 -11.77 -12.89 0.70
N TRP A 129 -12.32 -12.41 1.82
CA TRP A 129 -13.77 -12.37 2.01
C TRP A 129 -14.46 -11.41 1.03
N ILE A 130 -13.95 -10.18 0.84
CA ILE A 130 -14.52 -9.19 -0.09
C ILE A 130 -14.47 -9.69 -1.54
N THR A 131 -13.35 -10.26 -1.97
CA THR A 131 -13.15 -10.77 -3.33
C THR A 131 -13.85 -12.11 -3.57
N GLY A 132 -13.97 -12.94 -2.53
CA GLY A 132 -14.35 -14.35 -2.69
C GLY A 132 -13.25 -15.22 -3.31
N ASP A 133 -12.04 -14.69 -3.46
CA ASP A 133 -10.94 -15.43 -4.04
C ASP A 133 -10.29 -16.33 -2.98
N ARG A 134 -10.38 -17.65 -3.20
CA ARG A 134 -9.78 -18.68 -2.35
C ARG A 134 -8.74 -19.52 -3.10
N ARG A 135 -8.32 -19.07 -4.27
CA ARG A 135 -7.34 -19.78 -5.10
C ARG A 135 -5.94 -19.58 -4.54
N GLU A 136 -5.09 -20.58 -4.76
CA GLU A 136 -3.66 -20.46 -4.52
C GLU A 136 -3.06 -19.49 -5.54
N ARG A 137 -2.32 -18.48 -5.05
CA ARG A 137 -1.64 -17.48 -5.87
C ARG A 137 -0.16 -17.46 -5.50
N HIS A 138 0.68 -17.73 -6.49
CA HIS A 138 2.13 -17.70 -6.41
C HIS A 138 2.73 -16.56 -7.25
N LEU A 139 1.94 -15.97 -8.17
CA LEU A 139 2.31 -14.75 -8.88
C LEU A 139 1.94 -13.49 -8.10
N LEU A 140 2.91 -12.59 -7.96
CA LEU A 140 2.77 -11.31 -7.27
C LEU A 140 2.03 -10.30 -8.15
N ASP A 141 1.05 -9.62 -7.53
CA ASP A 141 0.48 -8.41 -8.10
C ASP A 141 1.52 -7.26 -8.04
N ARG A 142 1.65 -6.53 -9.14
CA ARG A 142 2.35 -5.24 -9.09
C ARG A 142 1.50 -4.25 -8.28
N PRO A 143 2.09 -3.42 -7.40
CA PRO A 143 1.32 -2.47 -6.59
C PRO A 143 0.41 -1.56 -7.43
N ARG A 144 0.91 -1.07 -8.57
CA ARG A 144 0.10 -0.24 -9.49
C ARG A 144 -1.14 -0.96 -10.04
N ASN A 145 -1.16 -2.30 -10.09
CA ASN A 145 -2.28 -3.09 -10.60
C ASN A 145 -3.37 -3.35 -9.55
N ARG A 146 -3.16 -2.95 -8.29
CA ARG A 146 -4.14 -3.03 -7.21
C ARG A 146 -4.31 -1.67 -6.52
N PRO A 147 -4.86 -0.65 -7.20
CA PRO A 147 -4.81 0.74 -6.75
C PRO A 147 -5.40 0.97 -5.35
N VAL A 148 -6.52 0.31 -5.04
CA VAL A 148 -7.19 0.44 -3.73
C VAL A 148 -6.37 -0.19 -2.62
N ARG A 149 -5.87 -1.41 -2.81
CA ARG A 149 -4.99 -2.09 -1.83
C ARG A 149 -3.70 -1.30 -1.61
N THR A 150 -3.07 -0.82 -2.67
CA THR A 150 -1.86 0.00 -2.59
C THR A 150 -2.13 1.33 -1.89
N GLY A 151 -3.25 1.99 -2.21
CA GLY A 151 -3.69 3.20 -1.52
C GLY A 151 -3.91 2.98 -0.02
N LEU A 152 -4.53 1.86 0.38
CA LEU A 152 -4.73 1.50 1.79
C LEU A 152 -3.39 1.28 2.51
N GLY A 153 -2.45 0.57 1.85
CA GLY A 153 -1.11 0.37 2.38
C GLY A 153 -0.32 1.67 2.55
N VAL A 154 -0.41 2.58 1.59
CA VAL A 154 0.24 3.90 1.71
C VAL A 154 -0.45 4.76 2.76
N ALA A 155 -1.78 4.75 2.85
CA ALA A 155 -2.52 5.45 3.90
C ALA A 155 -2.08 4.99 5.30
N TRP A 156 -1.90 3.67 5.46
CA TRP A 156 -1.37 3.08 6.68
C TRP A 156 0.04 3.59 7.00
N LEU A 157 0.96 3.54 6.03
CA LEU A 157 2.32 4.05 6.18
C LEU A 157 2.34 5.54 6.52
N THR A 158 1.49 6.35 5.90
CA THR A 158 1.36 7.77 6.21
C THR A 158 0.92 7.98 7.65
N GLY A 159 -0.07 7.23 8.13
CA GLY A 159 -0.49 7.29 9.53
C GLY A 159 0.64 6.92 10.49
N PHE A 160 1.37 5.84 10.21
CA PHE A 160 2.54 5.42 10.98
C PHE A 160 3.62 6.52 11.02
N LEU A 161 3.94 7.13 9.88
CA LEU A 161 4.97 8.18 9.79
C LEU A 161 4.54 9.47 10.50
N VAL A 162 3.27 9.85 10.39
CA VAL A 162 2.73 11.02 11.11
C VAL A 162 2.77 10.78 12.62
N ALA A 163 2.34 9.60 13.08
CA ALA A 163 2.41 9.24 14.49
C ALA A 163 3.87 9.18 14.96
N LEU A 164 4.80 8.58 14.20
CA LEU A 164 6.22 8.58 14.52
C LEU A 164 6.79 10.00 14.66
N ALA A 165 6.48 10.89 13.72
CA ALA A 165 6.89 12.29 13.78
C ALA A 165 6.31 13.00 15.01
N ALA A 166 5.06 12.70 15.37
CA ALA A 166 4.43 13.24 16.58
C ALA A 166 5.06 12.71 17.88
N GLY A 167 5.58 11.48 17.88
CA GLY A 167 6.34 10.92 19.01
C GLY A 167 7.60 11.72 19.34
N GLY A 168 8.16 12.41 18.34
CA GLY A 168 9.30 13.30 18.48
C GLY A 168 8.98 14.79 18.55
N ASN A 169 7.75 15.20 18.90
CA ASN A 169 7.28 16.59 18.77
C ASN A 169 8.16 17.65 19.47
N ASP A 170 8.81 17.31 20.58
CA ASP A 170 9.72 18.17 21.32
C ASP A 170 11.03 18.43 20.55
N LEU A 171 11.55 17.44 19.84
CA LEU A 171 12.71 17.61 18.94
C LEU A 171 12.36 18.54 17.78
N TRP A 172 11.17 18.40 17.20
CA TRP A 172 10.71 19.33 16.16
C TRP A 172 10.58 20.76 16.70
N ALA A 173 10.04 20.92 17.91
CA ALA A 173 9.87 22.22 18.53
C ALA A 173 11.22 22.91 18.79
N THR A 174 12.22 22.19 19.30
CA THR A 174 13.53 22.76 19.64
C THR A 174 14.40 23.02 18.42
N HIS A 175 14.46 22.08 17.46
CA HIS A 175 15.33 22.22 16.29
C HIS A 175 14.78 23.13 15.20
N PHE A 176 13.45 23.26 15.08
CA PHE A 176 12.81 24.13 14.09
C PHE A 176 12.17 25.39 14.70
N HIS A 177 12.33 25.61 16.01
CA HIS A 177 11.79 26.76 16.74
C HIS A 177 10.26 26.91 16.55
N LEU A 178 9.55 25.80 16.59
CA LEU A 178 8.10 25.74 16.40
C LEU A 178 7.37 25.60 17.74
N SER A 179 6.12 26.08 17.79
CA SER A 179 5.26 25.84 18.94
C SER A 179 4.87 24.36 19.05
N VAL A 180 5.05 23.77 20.24
CA VAL A 180 4.58 22.41 20.54
C VAL A 180 3.08 22.27 20.30
N ASN A 181 2.30 23.30 20.62
CA ASN A 181 0.85 23.31 20.36
C ASN A 181 0.55 23.24 18.87
N ALA A 182 1.28 24.02 18.05
CA ALA A 182 1.11 24.00 16.60
C ALA A 182 1.46 22.62 16.01
N ILE A 183 2.58 22.02 16.45
CA ILE A 183 2.99 20.67 16.02
C ILE A 183 1.93 19.63 16.42
N THR A 184 1.42 19.70 17.65
CA THR A 184 0.43 18.75 18.15
C THR A 184 -0.90 18.86 17.39
N TRP A 185 -1.38 20.08 17.14
CA TRP A 185 -2.59 20.29 16.33
C TRP A 185 -2.41 19.84 14.88
N PHE A 186 -1.26 20.15 14.28
CA PHE A 186 -0.91 19.64 12.95
C PHE A 186 -0.94 18.11 12.93
N ALA A 187 -0.28 17.45 13.89
CA ALA A 187 -0.24 16.00 13.97
C ALA A 187 -1.63 15.38 14.16
N ARG A 188 -2.50 15.96 15.00
CA ARG A 188 -3.91 15.54 15.17
C ARG A 188 -4.68 15.56 13.86
N ILE A 189 -4.56 16.66 13.11
CA ILE A 189 -5.23 16.83 11.82
C ILE A 189 -4.62 15.87 10.80
N ALA A 190 -3.30 15.81 10.70
CA ALA A 190 -2.57 14.98 9.76
C ALA A 190 -2.76 13.47 9.98
N LEU A 191 -2.97 13.02 11.22
CA LEU A 191 -3.22 11.62 11.53
C LEU A 191 -4.52 11.12 10.89
N ILE A 192 -5.49 12.01 10.68
CA ILE A 192 -6.77 11.70 10.03
C ILE A 192 -6.73 12.07 8.55
N ALA A 193 -6.38 13.32 8.22
CA ALA A 193 -6.40 13.83 6.86
C ALA A 193 -5.27 13.24 5.99
N GLY A 194 -4.09 12.99 6.56
CA GLY A 194 -2.91 12.47 5.87
C GLY A 194 -3.16 11.11 5.21
N PRO A 195 -3.61 10.08 5.95
CA PRO A 195 -3.97 8.79 5.37
C PRO A 195 -5.02 8.88 4.26
N VAL A 196 -6.06 9.71 4.43
CA VAL A 196 -7.11 9.91 3.42
C VAL A 196 -6.54 10.54 2.15
N LEU A 197 -5.73 11.59 2.29
CA LEU A 197 -5.07 12.25 1.16
C LEU A 197 -4.11 11.28 0.45
N ALA A 198 -3.28 10.57 1.23
CA ALA A 198 -2.32 9.61 0.72
C ALA A 198 -2.99 8.46 -0.04
N PHE A 199 -4.14 7.97 0.44
CA PHE A 199 -4.97 7.00 -0.28
C PHE A 199 -5.42 7.54 -1.64
N VAL A 200 -6.03 8.74 -1.67
CA VAL A 200 -6.57 9.34 -2.89
C VAL A 200 -5.46 9.59 -3.90
N VAL A 201 -4.35 10.21 -3.48
CA VAL A 201 -3.19 10.50 -4.33
C VAL A 201 -2.59 9.21 -4.87
N THR A 202 -2.35 8.22 -4.01
CA THR A 202 -1.75 6.94 -4.43
C THR A 202 -2.65 6.19 -5.40
N LYS A 203 -3.96 6.16 -5.16
CA LYS A 203 -4.93 5.57 -6.10
C LYS A 203 -4.85 6.26 -7.46
N ARG A 204 -4.82 7.59 -7.50
CA ARG A 204 -4.70 8.37 -8.75
C ARG A 204 -3.39 8.10 -9.48
N ILE A 205 -2.27 8.04 -8.76
CA ILE A 205 -0.96 7.68 -9.33
C ILE A 205 -0.99 6.27 -9.92
N CYS A 206 -1.54 5.28 -9.20
CA CYS A 206 -1.65 3.91 -9.71
C CYS A 206 -2.47 3.86 -11.01
N LEU A 207 -3.60 4.58 -11.08
CA LEU A 207 -4.42 4.66 -12.29
C LEU A 207 -3.68 5.36 -13.43
N GLY A 208 -2.95 6.44 -13.17
CA GLY A 208 -2.10 7.10 -14.17
C GLY A 208 -1.00 6.17 -14.71
N LEU A 209 -0.37 5.39 -13.84
CA LEU A 209 0.61 4.38 -14.23
C LEU A 209 -0.02 3.25 -15.06
N GLN A 210 -1.24 2.83 -14.75
CA GLN A 210 -1.96 1.84 -15.56
C GLN A 210 -2.31 2.37 -16.95
N ARG A 211 -2.75 3.64 -17.07
CA ARG A 211 -2.99 4.29 -18.37
C ARG A 211 -1.72 4.33 -19.20
N ARG A 212 -0.62 4.80 -18.60
CA ARG A 212 0.69 4.81 -19.27
C ARG A 212 1.13 3.41 -19.72
N ASP A 213 0.91 2.39 -18.89
CA ASP A 213 1.24 1.01 -19.25
C ASP A 213 0.34 0.48 -20.39
N ARG A 214 -0.95 0.86 -20.43
CA ARG A 214 -1.87 0.57 -21.54
C ARG A 214 -1.44 1.28 -22.82
N ASP A 215 -1.18 2.57 -22.76
CA ASP A 215 -0.80 3.40 -23.91
C ASP A 215 0.45 2.84 -24.58
N LYS A 216 1.45 2.42 -23.78
CA LYS A 216 2.66 1.77 -24.28
C LYS A 216 2.40 0.43 -24.98
N VAL A 217 1.38 -0.32 -24.57
CA VAL A 217 1.03 -1.60 -25.20
C VAL A 217 0.26 -1.39 -26.50
N GLU A 218 -0.60 -0.37 -26.57
CA GLU A 218 -1.42 -0.04 -27.74
C GLU A 218 -0.61 0.71 -28.81
N HIS A 219 0.19 1.69 -28.42
CA HIS A 219 0.89 2.60 -29.34
C HIS A 219 2.39 2.29 -29.50
N GLY A 220 2.97 1.49 -28.59
CA GLY A 220 4.41 1.24 -28.55
C GLY A 220 5.15 2.21 -27.61
N ARG A 221 6.48 2.08 -27.55
CA ARG A 221 7.32 3.00 -26.77
C ARG A 221 7.70 4.22 -27.60
N GLU A 222 7.63 5.37 -26.95
CA GLU A 222 8.22 6.64 -27.37
C GLU A 222 9.71 6.43 -27.71
N THR A 223 10.15 6.94 -28.86
CA THR A 223 11.57 6.86 -29.29
C THR A 223 12.28 8.20 -29.15
N GLY A 224 11.54 9.30 -28.95
CA GLY A 224 12.06 10.67 -29.02
C GLY A 224 12.38 11.12 -30.45
N ARG A 225 12.09 10.32 -31.49
CA ARG A 225 12.31 10.69 -32.89
C ARG A 225 11.05 11.30 -33.48
N ILE A 226 11.08 12.61 -33.69
CA ILE A 226 9.99 13.35 -34.33
C ILE A 226 10.21 13.41 -35.84
N ARG A 227 9.18 13.07 -36.62
CA ARG A 227 9.17 13.19 -38.07
C ARG A 227 8.09 14.18 -38.49
N ARG A 228 8.46 15.17 -39.30
CA ARG A 228 7.49 16.06 -39.96
C ARG A 228 6.97 15.40 -41.24
N LEU A 229 5.65 15.32 -41.39
CA LEU A 229 4.97 14.78 -42.56
C LEU A 229 4.87 15.84 -43.67
N PRO A 230 4.67 15.44 -44.95
CA PRO A 230 4.62 16.37 -46.08
C PRO A 230 3.54 17.48 -45.94
N HIS A 231 2.44 17.20 -45.24
CA HIS A 231 1.37 18.16 -44.95
C HIS A 231 1.61 19.02 -43.69
N GLY A 232 2.79 18.92 -43.07
CA GLY A 232 3.24 19.80 -41.99
C GLY A 232 3.04 19.27 -40.56
N GLU A 233 2.32 18.16 -40.38
CA GLU A 233 2.11 17.51 -39.08
C GLU A 233 3.40 16.91 -38.52
N TYR A 234 3.58 16.94 -37.19
CA TYR A 234 4.70 16.32 -36.49
C TYR A 234 4.22 15.06 -35.78
N VAL A 235 4.81 13.92 -36.10
CA VAL A 235 4.51 12.63 -35.46
C VAL A 235 5.74 12.08 -34.75
N GLU A 236 5.54 11.55 -33.54
CA GLU A 236 6.57 10.77 -32.87
C GLU A 236 6.55 9.33 -33.40
N ILE A 237 7.71 8.84 -33.82
CA ILE A 237 7.88 7.45 -34.22
C ILE A 237 7.81 6.59 -32.95
N HIS A 238 6.82 5.72 -32.86
CA HIS A 238 6.74 4.74 -31.80
C HIS A 238 7.31 3.39 -32.25
N GLU A 239 8.08 2.75 -31.38
CA GLU A 239 8.60 1.41 -31.62
C GLU A 239 7.77 0.38 -30.83
N PRO A 240 7.36 -0.75 -31.46
CA PRO A 240 6.57 -1.75 -30.77
C PRO A 240 7.37 -2.35 -29.60
N LEU A 241 6.70 -2.56 -28.48
CA LEU A 241 7.32 -3.20 -27.32
C LEU A 241 7.71 -4.65 -27.64
N PRO A 242 8.87 -5.13 -27.15
CA PRO A 242 9.23 -6.54 -27.21
C PRO A 242 8.14 -7.41 -26.59
N GLN A 243 7.90 -8.60 -27.15
CA GLN A 243 6.80 -9.49 -26.73
C GLN A 243 6.81 -9.77 -25.22
N GLY A 244 7.99 -10.01 -24.65
CA GLY A 244 8.12 -10.28 -23.22
C GLY A 244 7.73 -9.09 -22.32
N GLU A 245 7.96 -7.87 -22.79
CA GLU A 245 7.54 -6.66 -22.07
C GLU A 245 6.04 -6.42 -22.21
N ARG A 246 5.48 -6.62 -23.40
CA ARG A 246 4.02 -6.58 -23.61
C ARG A 246 3.31 -7.56 -22.68
N PHE A 247 3.77 -8.81 -22.64
CA PHE A 247 3.23 -9.84 -21.74
C PHE A 247 3.29 -9.38 -20.27
N ARG A 248 4.44 -8.85 -19.84
CA ARG A 248 4.63 -8.39 -18.47
C ARG A 248 3.67 -7.28 -18.06
N LEU A 249 3.27 -6.40 -18.99
CA LEU A 249 2.29 -5.34 -18.72
C LEU A 249 0.85 -5.87 -18.71
N THR A 250 0.51 -6.86 -19.54
CA THR A 250 -0.87 -7.37 -19.69
C THR A 250 -1.20 -8.61 -18.86
N ALA A 251 -0.21 -9.29 -18.29
CA ALA A 251 -0.38 -10.57 -17.57
C ALA A 251 -1.18 -10.50 -16.26
N HIS A 252 -1.29 -9.32 -15.65
CA HIS A 252 -1.94 -9.16 -14.34
C HIS A 252 -3.44 -9.48 -14.39
N GLU A 253 -4.04 -10.12 -13.40
CA GLU A 253 -5.51 -10.28 -13.37
C GLU A 253 -6.20 -8.96 -12.97
N GLN A 254 -7.38 -8.71 -13.54
CA GLN A 254 -8.26 -7.60 -13.14
C GLN A 254 -9.53 -8.19 -12.50
N PRO A 255 -9.61 -8.23 -11.15
CA PRO A 255 -10.80 -8.73 -10.48
C PRO A 255 -11.99 -7.85 -10.80
N LYS A 256 -13.13 -8.48 -11.06
CA LYS A 256 -14.42 -7.81 -11.24
C LYS A 256 -15.13 -7.69 -9.89
N ALA A 257 -15.84 -6.58 -9.69
CA ALA A 257 -16.71 -6.43 -8.53
C ALA A 257 -17.80 -7.53 -8.51
N LEU A 258 -18.15 -7.99 -7.31
CA LEU A 258 -19.22 -8.98 -7.13
C LEU A 258 -20.57 -8.41 -7.62
N ALA A 259 -21.28 -9.22 -8.40
CA ALA A 259 -22.64 -8.91 -8.82
C ALA A 259 -23.59 -8.88 -7.62
N PRO A 260 -24.62 -8.02 -7.62
CA PRO A 260 -25.65 -8.06 -6.59
C PRO A 260 -26.40 -9.39 -6.69
N PRO A 261 -26.73 -10.04 -5.56
CA PRO A 261 -27.52 -11.26 -5.60
C PRO A 261 -28.89 -10.99 -6.22
N ALA A 262 -29.39 -11.96 -6.98
CA ALA A 262 -30.73 -11.89 -7.57
C ALA A 262 -31.76 -11.61 -6.47
N THR A 263 -32.64 -10.64 -6.74
CA THR A 263 -33.71 -10.23 -5.83
C THR A 263 -34.86 -11.23 -5.78
N GLN A 264 -34.90 -12.16 -6.74
CA GLN A 264 -35.87 -13.24 -6.87
C GLN A 264 -35.11 -14.57 -7.04
N ASP A 265 -35.65 -15.66 -6.52
CA ASP A 265 -35.16 -17.00 -6.83
C ASP A 265 -35.65 -17.47 -8.22
N GLY A 266 -35.22 -18.66 -8.66
CA GLY A 266 -35.63 -19.23 -9.95
C GLY A 266 -37.14 -19.50 -10.08
N HIS A 267 -37.90 -19.32 -8.99
CA HIS A 267 -39.35 -19.48 -8.92
C HIS A 267 -40.08 -18.14 -8.66
N GLY A 268 -39.39 -17.00 -8.74
CA GLY A 268 -39.98 -15.66 -8.61
C GLY A 268 -40.22 -15.19 -7.16
N VAL A 269 -39.81 -15.97 -6.15
CA VAL A 269 -39.96 -15.60 -4.74
C VAL A 269 -38.86 -14.62 -4.34
N ARG A 270 -39.25 -13.50 -3.71
CA ARG A 270 -38.30 -12.49 -3.23
C ARG A 270 -37.34 -13.09 -2.20
N ARG A 271 -36.07 -13.24 -2.58
CA ARG A 271 -35.03 -13.73 -1.67
C ARG A 271 -34.61 -12.61 -0.71
N ARG A 272 -34.76 -12.84 0.60
CA ARG A 272 -34.20 -11.92 1.61
C ARG A 272 -32.68 -12.00 1.61
N VAL A 273 -32.04 -11.04 0.97
CA VAL A 273 -30.58 -10.89 0.99
C VAL A 273 -30.13 -10.34 2.35
N GLY A 274 -29.32 -11.11 3.08
CA GLY A 274 -28.77 -10.73 4.38
C GLY A 274 -27.86 -9.49 4.33
N ARG A 275 -27.78 -8.76 5.44
CA ARG A 275 -27.00 -7.50 5.56
C ARG A 275 -25.51 -7.70 5.22
N THR A 276 -24.92 -8.82 5.63
CA THR A 276 -23.52 -9.16 5.37
C THR A 276 -23.20 -9.30 3.89
N VAL A 277 -24.11 -9.90 3.11
CA VAL A 277 -23.97 -10.05 1.65
C VAL A 277 -24.04 -8.68 0.96
N ARG A 278 -24.95 -7.80 1.39
CA ARG A 278 -25.04 -6.43 0.87
C ARG A 278 -23.76 -5.64 1.15
N LEU A 279 -23.24 -5.72 2.38
CA LEU A 279 -21.98 -5.07 2.75
C LEU A 279 -20.81 -5.60 1.91
N ARG A 280 -20.71 -6.92 1.73
CA ARG A 280 -19.68 -7.56 0.91
C ARG A 280 -19.71 -7.07 -0.54
N VAL A 281 -20.89 -7.02 -1.16
CA VAL A 281 -21.06 -6.51 -2.54
C VAL A 281 -20.69 -5.03 -2.62
N ALA A 282 -21.11 -4.21 -1.66
CA ALA A 282 -20.76 -2.79 -1.62
C ALA A 282 -19.24 -2.57 -1.51
N LEU A 283 -18.57 -3.28 -0.61
CA LEU A 283 -17.11 -3.22 -0.46
C LEU A 283 -16.39 -3.73 -1.70
N SER A 284 -16.87 -4.81 -2.32
CA SER A 284 -16.31 -5.34 -3.56
C SER A 284 -16.42 -4.33 -4.71
N ARG A 285 -17.56 -3.64 -4.84
CA ARG A 285 -17.74 -2.53 -5.80
C ARG A 285 -16.84 -1.35 -5.49
N TRP A 286 -16.64 -1.01 -4.22
CA TRP A 286 -15.72 0.07 -3.85
C TRP A 286 -14.26 -0.26 -4.18
N MET A 287 -13.84 -1.52 -4.01
CA MET A 287 -12.47 -1.97 -4.29
C MET A 287 -12.19 -2.24 -5.77
N PHE A 288 -13.17 -2.80 -6.49
CA PHE A 288 -12.99 -3.39 -7.83
C PHE A 288 -14.04 -2.94 -8.85
N GLY A 289 -14.88 -1.96 -8.50
CA GLY A 289 -15.90 -1.41 -9.40
C GLY A 289 -15.34 -0.41 -10.41
N GLU A 290 -16.25 0.29 -11.08
CA GLU A 290 -15.89 1.26 -12.11
C GLU A 290 -14.99 2.39 -11.56
N GLY A 291 -14.01 2.80 -12.36
CA GLY A 291 -13.04 3.84 -11.99
C GLY A 291 -11.99 3.42 -10.95
N THR A 292 -11.96 2.14 -10.53
CA THR A 292 -10.92 1.62 -9.62
C THR A 292 -9.73 0.99 -10.35
N GLN A 293 -9.89 0.65 -11.63
CA GLN A 293 -8.88 0.05 -12.51
C GLN A 293 -9.07 0.60 -13.93
N VAL A 294 -7.99 0.59 -14.71
CA VAL A 294 -8.01 0.92 -16.14
C VAL A 294 -8.13 -0.39 -16.93
N PRO A 295 -9.06 -0.52 -17.90
CA PRO A 295 -9.17 -1.70 -18.73
C PRO A 295 -7.83 -2.02 -19.43
N LYS A 296 -7.54 -3.31 -19.62
CA LYS A 296 -6.34 -3.72 -20.32
C LYS A 296 -6.39 -3.32 -21.80
N ALA A 297 -5.21 -3.16 -22.39
CA ALA A 297 -5.05 -3.04 -23.84
C ALA A 297 -5.64 -4.28 -24.54
N GLY A 298 -6.44 -4.07 -25.59
CA GLY A 298 -7.04 -5.13 -26.41
C GLY A 298 -8.31 -5.79 -25.83
N THR A 299 -8.77 -5.41 -24.64
CA THR A 299 -10.15 -5.70 -24.21
C THR A 299 -11.04 -4.58 -24.71
N GLU A 300 -11.85 -4.83 -25.74
CA GLU A 300 -12.87 -3.90 -26.20
C GLU A 300 -13.69 -3.40 -25.01
N THR A 301 -13.60 -2.09 -24.77
CA THR A 301 -14.66 -1.40 -24.06
C THR A 301 -15.78 -1.26 -25.09
N PRO A 302 -17.05 -1.60 -24.82
CA PRO A 302 -18.15 -1.22 -25.69
C PRO A 302 -18.30 0.31 -25.60
N ALA A 303 -17.41 1.01 -26.27
CA ALA A 303 -17.54 2.42 -26.54
C ALA A 303 -18.50 2.51 -27.73
N HIS A 304 -19.60 3.21 -27.48
CA HIS A 304 -20.53 3.76 -28.45
C HIS A 304 -19.93 3.83 -29.87
N ALA A 305 -20.41 2.98 -30.77
CA ALA A 305 -20.12 3.12 -32.18
C ALA A 305 -20.53 4.54 -32.60
N PRO A 306 -19.68 5.31 -33.28
CA PRO A 306 -20.18 6.44 -34.04
C PRO A 306 -21.04 5.86 -35.16
N ASP A 307 -22.34 6.14 -35.09
CA ASP A 307 -23.24 6.00 -36.23
C ASP A 307 -22.65 6.78 -37.43
N ASP A 308 -22.84 6.18 -38.60
CA ASP A 308 -22.74 6.76 -39.93
C ASP A 308 -21.40 7.31 -40.43
N LEU A 309 -20.72 6.47 -41.22
CA LEU A 309 -20.07 6.94 -42.45
C LEU A 309 -20.67 6.18 -43.64
N PRO A 310 -21.28 6.87 -44.63
CA PRO A 310 -21.90 6.21 -45.76
C PRO A 310 -20.82 5.66 -46.70
N THR A 311 -20.92 4.37 -46.99
CA THR A 311 -20.21 3.71 -48.09
C THR A 311 -20.51 4.45 -49.40
N ARG A 312 -19.49 5.09 -49.99
CA ARG A 312 -19.54 5.53 -51.39
C ARG A 312 -19.21 4.34 -52.29
N ARG A 313 -20.11 4.12 -53.26
CA ARG A 313 -19.87 3.35 -54.49
C ARG A 313 -18.80 4.01 -55.35
#